data_AF-A0A1Q3M7L3-F1
#
_entry.id   AF-A0A1Q3M7L3-F1
#
_cell.length_a   1.000
_cell.length_b   1.000
_cell.length_c   1.000
_cell.angle_alpha   90.00
_cell.angle_beta   90.00
_cell.angle_gamma   90.00
#
_symmetry.space_group_name_H-M   'P 1'
#
loop_
_entity.id
_entity.type
_entity.pdbx_description
1 polymer ?
#
loop_
_entity_poly.entity_id
_entity_poly.type
_entity_poly.pdbx_seq_one_letter_code
_entity_poly.pdbx_strand_id
1 'polypeptide(L)'
;MNQSFSTRPLLKTFSLLAISISLAACGDNAWWSNSKEPEMKAEQITTVLPPRVNDRQSWSQDIFDIMQQLSIPKTKQNVCSIVAVVDQESNFVADPAVPGLGEKAVKEINTRLKEKFEAKLGETIGGTVAGYFEDVLKNQPSPENNYMSQMRKVRTEREPDLLYREIFDYMSKHYHVSALTGAAKLVGQDIGEKMNPITTLGSMQVHINYAKEHKRQSGNIAELRNDLYTQYGGLYYGIHRLMEYSADYDKAIYRFADYNSGMYSSRNAAFQKMLEVIQGNKVK
;
A
#
# COMPACT_ATOMS: atom_id res chain seq x y z
N MET A 1 -34.37 63.26 69.53
CA MET A 1 -33.99 61.83 69.58
C MET A 1 -33.81 61.36 68.15
N ASN A 2 -32.56 61.26 67.69
CA ASN A 2 -32.22 60.86 66.32
C ASN A 2 -32.08 59.34 66.26
N GLN A 3 -32.79 58.68 65.34
CA GLN A 3 -32.50 57.30 64.95
C GLN A 3 -31.88 57.30 63.55
N SER A 4 -30.74 56.61 63.44
CA SER A 4 -29.99 56.36 62.21
C SER A 4 -30.51 55.08 61.55
N PHE A 5 -30.81 55.13 60.25
CA PHE A 5 -31.08 53.94 59.44
C PHE A 5 -29.80 53.48 58.73
N SER A 6 -29.41 52.24 59.00
CA SER A 6 -28.25 51.53 58.44
C SER A 6 -28.59 50.90 57.08
N THR A 7 -27.78 51.18 56.05
CA THR A 7 -27.86 50.59 54.71
C THR A 7 -27.12 49.25 54.63
N ARG A 8 -27.76 48.22 54.09
CA ARG A 8 -27.25 46.84 53.87
C ARG A 8 -26.10 46.77 52.84
N PRO A 9 -25.17 45.80 52.94
CA PRO A 9 -24.29 45.41 51.84
C PRO A 9 -24.86 44.17 51.13
N LEU A 10 -25.21 44.29 49.85
CA LEU A 10 -25.69 43.17 49.01
C LEU A 10 -25.05 43.28 47.62
N LEU A 11 -23.73 43.19 47.56
CA LEU A 11 -22.96 43.34 46.31
C LEU A 11 -21.61 42.62 46.38
N LYS A 12 -21.59 41.33 46.75
CA LYS A 12 -20.37 40.50 46.67
C LYS A 12 -20.60 39.02 46.33
N THR A 13 -21.62 38.67 45.55
CA THR A 13 -21.87 37.24 45.18
C THR A 13 -22.03 36.95 43.70
N PHE A 14 -21.94 37.95 42.80
CA PHE A 14 -22.14 37.69 41.37
C PHE A 14 -20.86 37.38 40.55
N SER A 15 -19.65 37.51 41.12
CA SER A 15 -18.41 37.32 40.35
C SER A 15 -17.87 35.88 40.30
N LEU A 16 -18.42 34.93 41.08
CA LEU A 16 -17.93 33.55 41.11
C LEU A 16 -18.70 32.58 40.19
N LEU A 17 -19.85 32.98 39.65
CA LEU A 17 -20.66 32.11 38.78
C LEU A 17 -20.30 32.22 37.29
N ALA A 18 -19.58 33.27 36.87
CA ALA A 18 -19.24 33.49 35.47
C ALA A 18 -17.98 32.74 35.01
N ILE A 19 -17.12 32.29 35.93
CA ILE A 19 -15.86 31.59 35.59
C ILE A 19 -16.09 30.08 35.38
N SER A 20 -17.11 29.50 36.00
CA SER A 20 -17.41 28.06 35.93
C SER A 20 -18.11 27.62 34.64
N ILE A 21 -18.66 28.54 33.85
CA ILE A 21 -19.30 28.20 32.55
C ILE A 21 -18.26 28.04 31.43
N SER A 22 -17.09 28.66 31.57
CA SER A 22 -16.01 28.59 30.56
C SER A 22 -15.28 27.24 30.50
N LEU A 23 -15.41 26.38 31.51
CA LEU A 23 -14.73 25.07 31.56
C LEU A 23 -15.58 23.91 31.01
N ALA A 24 -16.88 24.12 30.75
CA ALA A 24 -17.75 23.10 30.16
C ALA A 24 -17.74 23.09 28.61
N ALA A 25 -17.06 24.05 27.98
CA ALA A 25 -17.00 24.19 26.51
C ALA A 25 -15.90 23.33 25.84
N CYS A 26 -15.02 22.70 26.61
CA CYS A 26 -13.94 21.83 26.12
C CYS A 26 -14.13 20.36 26.54
N GLY A 27 -15.38 19.90 26.65
CA GLY A 27 -15.70 18.48 26.81
C GLY A 27 -16.16 17.88 25.48
N ASP A 28 -16.01 16.57 25.32
CA ASP A 28 -16.40 15.79 24.12
C ASP A 28 -17.88 15.97 23.70
N ASN A 29 -18.70 16.62 24.54
CA ASN A 29 -20.12 16.96 24.31
C ASN A 29 -20.35 18.31 23.63
N ALA A 30 -19.33 18.98 23.11
CA ALA A 30 -19.55 20.22 22.37
C ALA A 30 -20.43 19.98 21.12
N TRP A 31 -21.47 20.78 20.91
CA TRP A 31 -22.33 20.72 19.72
C TRP A 31 -21.60 20.77 18.36
N TRP A 32 -20.36 21.30 18.30
CA TRP A 32 -19.49 21.21 17.13
C TRP A 32 -18.62 19.94 17.06
N SER A 33 -18.39 19.23 18.18
CA SER A 33 -17.61 17.97 18.21
C SER A 33 -18.32 16.82 17.50
N ASN A 34 -19.65 16.91 17.37
CA ASN A 34 -20.50 15.89 16.75
C ASN A 34 -20.88 16.19 15.29
N SER A 35 -20.24 17.15 14.63
CA SER A 35 -20.39 17.35 13.18
C SER A 35 -19.60 16.30 12.37
N LYS A 36 -19.65 15.02 12.78
CA LYS A 36 -19.12 13.93 11.95
C LYS A 36 -19.92 13.94 10.65
N GLU A 37 -19.23 14.14 9.52
CA GLU A 37 -19.82 13.95 8.21
C GLU A 37 -20.57 12.61 8.18
N PRO A 38 -21.75 12.54 7.54
CA PRO A 38 -22.54 11.32 7.51
C PRO A 38 -21.72 10.17 6.90
N GLU A 39 -21.65 9.05 7.61
CA GLU A 39 -20.98 7.84 7.10
C GLU A 39 -21.79 7.21 5.96
N MET A 40 -21.10 6.90 4.87
CA MET A 40 -21.68 6.22 3.72
C MET A 40 -21.92 4.74 4.01
N LYS A 41 -23.09 4.24 3.60
CA LYS A 41 -23.40 2.81 3.51
C LYS A 41 -22.85 2.20 2.22
N ALA A 42 -22.69 0.89 2.17
CA ALA A 42 -22.19 0.17 1.00
C ALA A 42 -22.96 0.53 -0.29
N GLU A 43 -24.29 0.67 -0.23
CA GLU A 43 -25.12 1.01 -1.40
C GLU A 43 -24.82 2.43 -1.92
N GLN A 44 -24.49 3.36 -1.02
CA GLN A 44 -24.08 4.71 -1.39
C GLN A 44 -22.68 4.72 -1.98
N ILE A 45 -21.78 3.85 -1.52
CA ILE A 45 -20.45 3.68 -2.13
C ILE A 45 -20.60 3.19 -3.57
N THR A 46 -21.51 2.24 -3.85
CA THR A 46 -21.79 1.78 -5.22
C THR A 46 -22.11 2.94 -6.19
N THR A 47 -22.79 4.00 -5.71
CA THR A 47 -23.16 5.15 -6.54
C THR A 47 -21.99 6.03 -6.98
N VAL A 48 -20.86 5.99 -6.27
CA VAL A 48 -19.67 6.78 -6.60
C VAL A 48 -18.63 5.98 -7.41
N LEU A 49 -18.84 4.68 -7.59
CA LEU A 49 -17.99 3.86 -8.47
C LEU A 49 -18.28 4.18 -9.95
N PRO A 50 -17.25 4.28 -10.81
CA PRO A 50 -17.44 4.51 -12.23
C PRO A 50 -18.37 3.45 -12.86
N PRO A 51 -19.28 3.84 -13.79
CA PRO A 51 -20.28 2.93 -14.34
C PRO A 51 -19.70 1.77 -15.17
N ARG A 52 -18.44 1.90 -15.62
CA ARG A 52 -17.71 0.87 -16.37
C ARG A 52 -17.15 -0.26 -15.51
N VAL A 53 -17.19 -0.13 -14.18
CA VAL A 53 -16.65 -1.14 -13.27
C VAL A 53 -17.56 -2.38 -13.27
N ASN A 54 -16.95 -3.55 -13.43
CA ASN A 54 -17.66 -4.82 -13.30
C ASN A 54 -17.85 -5.15 -11.81
N ASP A 55 -18.99 -5.74 -11.47
CA ASP A 55 -19.33 -6.14 -10.10
C ASP A 55 -19.15 -5.04 -9.03
N ARG A 56 -19.68 -3.84 -9.33
CA ARG A 56 -19.61 -2.67 -8.42
C ARG A 56 -20.12 -2.95 -7.01
N GLN A 57 -21.06 -3.88 -6.87
CA GLN A 57 -21.63 -4.29 -5.59
C GLN A 57 -20.56 -5.00 -4.73
N SER A 58 -19.77 -5.89 -5.32
CA SER A 58 -18.69 -6.57 -4.60
C SER A 58 -17.59 -5.58 -4.19
N TRP A 59 -17.16 -4.70 -5.10
CA TRP A 59 -16.14 -3.68 -4.78
C TRP A 59 -16.59 -2.69 -3.70
N SER A 60 -17.85 -2.23 -3.75
CA SER A 60 -18.35 -1.29 -2.74
C SER A 60 -18.49 -1.96 -1.37
N GLN A 61 -18.90 -3.23 -1.32
CA GLN A 61 -18.98 -4.02 -0.10
C GLN A 61 -17.59 -4.22 0.51
N ASP A 62 -16.60 -4.62 -0.29
CA ASP A 62 -15.23 -4.80 0.20
C ASP A 62 -14.64 -3.48 0.75
N ILE A 63 -14.83 -2.36 0.03
CA ILE A 63 -14.40 -1.03 0.51
C ILE A 63 -15.07 -0.71 1.85
N PHE A 64 -16.39 -0.91 1.95
CA PHE A 64 -17.14 -0.68 3.20
C PHE A 64 -16.58 -1.52 4.36
N ASP A 65 -16.40 -2.82 4.14
CA ASP A 65 -15.95 -3.77 5.16
C ASP A 65 -14.52 -3.48 5.60
N ILE A 66 -13.63 -3.14 4.68
CA ILE A 66 -12.24 -2.77 5.00
C ILE A 66 -12.20 -1.47 5.80
N MET A 67 -12.95 -0.44 5.39
CA MET A 67 -13.02 0.82 6.15
C MET A 67 -13.58 0.57 7.55
N GLN A 68 -14.58 -0.30 7.68
CA GLN A 68 -15.13 -0.69 8.97
C GLN A 68 -14.09 -1.43 9.83
N GLN A 69 -13.36 -2.39 9.25
CA GLN A 69 -12.33 -3.18 9.94
C GLN A 69 -11.17 -2.30 10.43
N LEU A 70 -10.72 -1.35 9.61
CA LEU A 70 -9.64 -0.42 9.92
C LEU A 70 -10.10 0.78 10.74
N SER A 71 -11.39 0.86 11.12
CA SER A 71 -11.96 2.01 11.82
C SER A 71 -11.77 3.35 11.09
N ILE A 72 -11.71 3.30 9.75
CA ILE A 72 -11.62 4.49 8.90
C ILE A 72 -13.03 5.10 8.77
N PRO A 73 -13.21 6.41 9.06
CA PRO A 73 -14.48 7.08 8.85
C PRO A 73 -14.93 6.99 7.38
N LYS A 74 -16.15 6.51 7.15
CA LYS A 74 -16.74 6.30 5.81
C LYS A 74 -17.28 7.60 5.21
N THR A 75 -16.53 8.68 5.33
CA THR A 75 -16.90 9.98 4.78
C THR A 75 -16.82 9.96 3.25
N LYS A 76 -17.56 10.86 2.60
CA LYS A 76 -17.50 11.00 1.13
C LYS A 76 -16.09 11.26 0.65
N GLN A 77 -15.33 12.09 1.35
CA GLN A 77 -13.94 12.38 1.02
C GLN A 77 -13.05 11.13 1.06
N ASN A 78 -13.16 10.31 2.12
CA ASN A 78 -12.35 9.11 2.26
C ASN A 78 -12.72 8.05 1.22
N VAL A 79 -14.03 7.82 1.03
CA VAL A 79 -14.54 6.88 0.01
C VAL A 79 -14.08 7.30 -1.38
N CYS A 80 -14.28 8.56 -1.76
CA CYS A 80 -13.85 9.04 -3.08
C CYS A 80 -12.32 9.00 -3.27
N SER A 81 -11.53 9.15 -2.20
CA SER A 81 -10.08 9.00 -2.27
C SER A 81 -9.68 7.55 -2.56
N ILE A 82 -10.29 6.58 -1.87
CA ILE A 82 -10.07 5.15 -2.13
C ILE A 82 -10.49 4.80 -3.55
N VAL A 83 -11.70 5.18 -3.97
CA VAL A 83 -12.22 4.93 -5.32
C VAL A 83 -11.30 5.50 -6.39
N ALA A 84 -10.80 6.73 -6.22
CA ALA A 84 -9.91 7.36 -7.17
C ALA A 84 -8.58 6.60 -7.33
N VAL A 85 -7.99 6.13 -6.22
CA VAL A 85 -6.74 5.36 -6.26
C VAL A 85 -6.95 4.00 -6.92
N VAL A 86 -7.95 3.21 -6.50
CA VAL A 86 -8.21 1.90 -7.12
C VAL A 86 -8.50 2.04 -8.62
N ASP A 87 -9.23 3.09 -9.01
CA ASP A 87 -9.52 3.35 -10.41
C ASP A 87 -8.27 3.68 -11.23
N GLN A 88 -7.37 4.49 -10.66
CA GLN A 88 -6.09 4.84 -11.27
C GLN A 88 -5.16 3.63 -11.40
N GLU A 89 -5.04 2.83 -10.35
CA GLU A 89 -4.04 1.75 -10.27
C GLU A 89 -4.43 0.53 -11.11
N SER A 90 -5.72 0.18 -11.15
CA SER A 90 -6.15 -1.07 -11.80
C SER A 90 -7.46 -1.00 -12.57
N ASN A 91 -8.12 0.16 -12.61
CA ASN A 91 -9.43 0.30 -13.23
C ASN A 91 -10.44 -0.70 -12.62
N PHE A 92 -10.34 -0.94 -11.30
CA PHE A 92 -11.13 -1.94 -10.56
C PHE A 92 -11.00 -3.36 -11.12
N VAL A 93 -9.75 -3.81 -11.30
CA VAL A 93 -9.43 -5.20 -11.65
C VAL A 93 -8.42 -5.72 -10.63
N ALA A 94 -8.70 -6.86 -10.00
CA ALA A 94 -7.84 -7.41 -8.94
C ALA A 94 -6.41 -7.71 -9.43
N ASP A 95 -6.31 -8.24 -10.65
CA ASP A 95 -5.06 -8.59 -11.32
C ASP A 95 -5.15 -8.11 -12.79
N PRO A 96 -4.90 -6.80 -13.05
CA PRO A 96 -5.09 -6.21 -14.36
C PRO A 96 -4.07 -6.72 -15.39
N ALA A 97 -4.50 -6.82 -16.65
CA ALA A 97 -3.58 -7.14 -17.74
C ALA A 97 -2.67 -5.94 -18.06
N VAL A 98 -1.38 -6.20 -18.26
CA VAL A 98 -0.36 -5.22 -18.63
C VAL A 98 -0.01 -5.40 -20.11
N PRO A 99 -0.27 -4.39 -20.97
CA PRO A 99 0.06 -4.46 -22.38
C PRO A 99 1.55 -4.72 -22.64
N GLY A 100 1.81 -5.78 -23.42
CA GLY A 100 3.16 -6.21 -23.82
C GLY A 100 4.00 -6.79 -22.67
N LEU A 101 3.39 -7.22 -21.56
CA LEU A 101 4.12 -7.70 -20.37
C LEU A 101 5.10 -8.83 -20.69
N GLY A 102 4.65 -9.89 -21.38
CA GLY A 102 5.51 -11.03 -21.67
C GLY A 102 6.74 -10.69 -22.49
N GLU A 103 6.62 -9.79 -23.48
CA GLU A 103 7.76 -9.31 -24.27
C GLU A 103 8.74 -8.50 -23.42
N LYS A 104 8.22 -7.61 -22.56
CA LYS A 104 9.04 -6.81 -21.63
C LYS A 104 9.74 -7.69 -20.60
N ALA A 105 9.04 -8.69 -20.04
CA ALA A 105 9.60 -9.63 -19.07
C ALA A 105 10.75 -10.44 -19.68
N VAL A 106 10.55 -11.00 -20.87
CA VAL A 106 11.63 -11.72 -21.58
C VAL A 106 12.79 -10.81 -21.95
N LYS A 107 12.52 -9.56 -22.35
CA LYS A 107 13.59 -8.58 -22.61
C LYS A 107 14.40 -8.28 -21.36
N GLU A 108 13.76 -8.04 -20.22
CA GLU A 108 14.44 -7.79 -18.93
C GLU A 108 15.31 -8.99 -18.53
N ILE A 109 14.78 -10.22 -18.66
CA ILE A 109 15.54 -11.44 -18.40
C ILE A 109 16.78 -11.51 -19.31
N ASN A 110 16.61 -11.36 -20.62
CA ASN A 110 17.72 -11.49 -21.57
C ASN A 110 18.79 -10.39 -21.43
N THR A 111 18.44 -9.21 -20.90
CA THR A 111 19.35 -8.06 -20.87
C THR A 111 19.95 -7.78 -19.49
N ARG A 112 19.22 -8.11 -18.42
CA ARG A 112 19.57 -7.67 -17.06
C ARG A 112 19.55 -8.77 -16.02
N LEU A 113 19.22 -10.02 -16.36
CA LEU A 113 19.17 -11.11 -15.38
C LEU A 113 20.47 -11.22 -14.57
N LYS A 114 21.61 -11.32 -15.25
CA LYS A 114 22.92 -11.42 -14.58
C LYS A 114 23.20 -10.19 -13.71
N GLU A 115 23.06 -8.98 -14.25
CA GLU A 115 23.22 -7.71 -13.51
C GLU A 115 22.38 -7.68 -12.22
N LYS A 116 21.09 -8.05 -12.30
CA LYS A 116 20.18 -8.05 -11.15
C LYS A 116 20.55 -9.08 -10.10
N PHE A 117 21.00 -10.26 -10.51
CA PHE A 117 21.43 -11.31 -9.60
C PHE A 117 22.75 -10.92 -8.91
N GLU A 118 23.72 -10.39 -9.65
CA GLU A 118 24.98 -9.88 -9.10
C GLU A 118 24.75 -8.71 -8.14
N ALA A 119 23.86 -7.76 -8.48
CA ALA A 119 23.54 -6.65 -7.60
C ALA A 119 22.90 -7.10 -6.27
N LYS A 120 22.13 -8.20 -6.26
CA LYS A 120 21.43 -8.69 -5.06
C LYS A 120 22.23 -9.72 -4.26
N LEU A 121 23.14 -10.46 -4.88
CA LEU A 121 23.84 -11.59 -4.27
C LEU A 121 25.38 -11.47 -4.32
N GLY A 122 25.92 -10.41 -4.93
CA GLY A 122 27.34 -10.24 -5.23
C GLY A 122 27.74 -10.92 -6.54
N GLU A 123 28.85 -10.50 -7.14
CA GLU A 123 29.28 -10.97 -8.47
C GLU A 123 29.46 -12.51 -8.52
N THR A 124 30.19 -13.09 -7.57
CA THR A 124 30.50 -14.53 -7.58
C THR A 124 29.25 -15.41 -7.42
N ILE A 125 28.42 -15.11 -6.42
CA ILE A 125 27.23 -15.91 -6.13
C ILE A 125 26.14 -15.59 -7.15
N GLY A 126 25.91 -14.30 -7.41
CA GLY A 126 24.89 -13.83 -8.34
C GLY A 126 25.12 -14.32 -9.75
N GLY A 127 26.35 -14.25 -10.28
CA GLY A 127 26.66 -14.76 -11.61
C GLY A 127 26.43 -16.27 -11.74
N THR A 128 26.79 -17.04 -10.71
CA THR A 128 26.55 -18.50 -10.67
C THR A 128 25.06 -18.81 -10.65
N VAL A 129 24.30 -18.18 -9.75
CA VAL A 129 22.85 -18.41 -9.63
C VAL A 129 22.13 -17.92 -10.90
N ALA A 130 22.56 -16.82 -11.52
CA ALA A 130 22.01 -16.32 -12.76
C ALA A 130 22.18 -17.30 -13.92
N GLY A 131 23.37 -17.89 -14.08
CA GLY A 131 23.62 -18.90 -15.11
C GLY A 131 22.75 -20.13 -14.94
N TYR A 132 22.58 -20.62 -13.71
CA TYR A 132 21.69 -21.75 -13.44
C TYR A 132 20.20 -21.38 -13.63
N PHE A 133 19.78 -20.19 -13.21
CA PHE A 133 18.42 -19.69 -13.43
C PHE A 133 18.11 -19.58 -14.94
N GLU A 134 19.07 -19.10 -15.74
CA GLU A 134 18.95 -19.02 -17.20
C GLU A 134 18.85 -20.40 -17.86
N ASP A 135 19.62 -21.38 -17.38
CA ASP A 135 19.53 -22.77 -17.84
C ASP A 135 18.14 -23.37 -17.56
N VAL A 136 17.65 -23.24 -16.33
CA VAL A 136 16.30 -23.69 -15.94
C VAL A 136 15.23 -23.00 -16.79
N LEU A 137 15.34 -21.69 -17.00
CA LEU A 137 14.41 -20.93 -17.85
C LEU A 137 14.28 -21.49 -19.28
N LYS A 138 15.40 -21.92 -19.87
CA LYS A 138 15.45 -22.38 -21.27
C LYS A 138 15.10 -23.85 -21.44
N ASN A 139 15.33 -24.66 -20.41
CA ASN A 139 15.28 -26.13 -20.54
C ASN A 139 14.12 -26.77 -19.77
N GLN A 140 13.56 -26.11 -18.76
CA GLN A 140 12.50 -26.66 -17.90
C GLN A 140 11.17 -25.94 -18.12
N PRO A 141 10.01 -26.60 -17.95
CA PRO A 141 9.84 -28.02 -17.63
C PRO A 141 10.05 -28.98 -18.82
N SER A 142 9.97 -28.50 -20.07
CA SER A 142 10.31 -29.27 -21.27
C SER A 142 10.78 -28.35 -22.40
N PRO A 143 11.46 -28.86 -23.45
CA PRO A 143 11.90 -28.05 -24.58
C PRO A 143 10.76 -27.30 -25.30
N GLU A 144 9.58 -27.91 -25.41
CA GLU A 144 8.41 -27.38 -26.13
C GLU A 144 7.62 -26.35 -25.31
N ASN A 145 7.73 -26.40 -23.97
CA ASN A 145 7.00 -25.52 -23.07
C ASN A 145 7.87 -25.02 -21.91
N ASN A 146 9.10 -24.60 -22.20
CA ASN A 146 10.01 -24.09 -21.18
C ASN A 146 9.50 -22.78 -20.54
N TYR A 147 10.00 -22.43 -19.36
CA TYR A 147 9.59 -21.24 -18.62
C TYR A 147 9.83 -19.95 -19.40
N MET A 148 10.85 -19.86 -20.24
CA MET A 148 11.05 -18.71 -21.13
C MET A 148 9.90 -18.56 -22.12
N SER A 149 9.39 -19.66 -22.68
CA SER A 149 8.22 -19.65 -23.57
C SER A 149 6.92 -19.31 -22.83
N GLN A 150 6.79 -19.74 -21.58
CA GLN A 150 5.67 -19.39 -20.70
C GLN A 150 5.71 -17.91 -20.33
N MET A 151 6.90 -17.39 -20.01
CA MET A 151 7.12 -15.97 -19.71
C MET A 151 6.69 -15.05 -20.87
N ARG A 152 6.90 -15.44 -22.13
CA ARG A 152 6.41 -14.65 -23.29
C ARG A 152 4.87 -14.55 -23.34
N LYS A 153 4.17 -15.51 -22.76
CA LYS A 153 2.71 -15.61 -22.80
C LYS A 153 2.03 -14.85 -21.67
N VAL A 154 2.77 -14.41 -20.64
CA VAL A 154 2.16 -13.69 -19.51
C VAL A 154 1.50 -12.38 -19.95
N ARG A 155 0.46 -12.01 -19.21
CA ARG A 155 -0.47 -10.91 -19.42
C ARG A 155 -0.71 -10.13 -18.12
N THR A 156 -0.68 -10.77 -16.95
CA THR A 156 -0.85 -10.09 -15.65
C THR A 156 0.42 -10.21 -14.81
N GLU A 157 0.56 -9.40 -13.75
CA GLU A 157 1.74 -9.43 -12.86
C GLU A 157 1.80 -10.70 -11.99
N ARG A 158 0.64 -11.31 -11.73
CA ARG A 158 0.55 -12.58 -11.00
C ARG A 158 1.23 -13.74 -11.72
N GLU A 159 1.10 -13.81 -13.04
CA GLU A 159 1.63 -14.92 -13.82
C GLU A 159 3.17 -15.02 -13.76
N PRO A 160 3.96 -13.96 -14.02
CA PRO A 160 5.40 -14.02 -13.83
C PRO A 160 5.77 -14.22 -12.36
N ASP A 161 5.03 -13.69 -11.37
CA ASP A 161 5.27 -13.99 -9.95
C ASP A 161 5.21 -15.50 -9.66
N LEU A 162 4.16 -16.17 -10.15
CA LEU A 162 3.98 -17.61 -9.99
C LEU A 162 5.08 -18.39 -10.71
N LEU A 163 5.44 -18.01 -11.94
CA LEU A 163 6.54 -18.64 -12.68
C LEU A 163 7.88 -18.50 -11.95
N TYR A 164 8.21 -17.31 -11.44
CA TYR A 164 9.44 -17.11 -10.67
C TYR A 164 9.48 -18.00 -9.42
N ARG A 165 8.35 -18.11 -8.70
CA ARG A 165 8.23 -18.99 -7.53
C ARG A 165 8.41 -20.46 -7.90
N GLU A 166 7.83 -20.89 -9.01
CA GLU A 166 7.97 -22.26 -9.54
C GLU A 166 9.41 -22.57 -9.96
N ILE A 167 10.06 -21.65 -10.68
CA ILE A 167 11.47 -21.79 -11.08
C ILE A 167 12.36 -21.92 -9.85
N PHE A 168 12.18 -21.05 -8.84
CA PHE A 168 12.97 -21.13 -7.61
C PHE A 168 12.69 -22.39 -6.81
N ASP A 169 11.44 -22.85 -6.72
CA ASP A 169 11.10 -24.14 -6.09
C ASP A 169 11.72 -25.33 -6.83
N TYR A 170 11.69 -25.31 -8.17
CA TYR A 170 12.39 -26.28 -9.00
C TYR A 170 13.89 -26.28 -8.71
N MET A 171 14.53 -25.11 -8.73
CA MET A 171 15.94 -24.94 -8.43
C MET A 171 16.26 -25.47 -7.02
N SER A 172 15.50 -25.10 -5.99
CA SER A 172 15.70 -25.58 -4.61
C SER A 172 15.68 -27.10 -4.50
N LYS A 173 14.82 -27.79 -5.28
CA LYS A 173 14.67 -29.25 -5.24
C LYS A 173 15.74 -30.00 -6.03
N HIS A 174 16.18 -29.43 -7.16
CA HIS A 174 17.08 -30.11 -8.11
C HIS A 174 18.54 -29.66 -7.96
N TYR A 175 18.79 -28.60 -7.19
CA TYR A 175 20.13 -28.10 -6.93
C TYR A 175 20.75 -28.81 -5.72
N HIS A 176 21.35 -29.98 -5.97
CA HIS A 176 22.24 -30.63 -5.03
C HIS A 176 23.62 -29.98 -5.12
N VAL A 177 23.92 -29.00 -4.26
CA VAL A 177 25.30 -28.52 -4.14
C VAL A 177 26.12 -29.59 -3.44
N SER A 178 26.73 -30.47 -4.23
CA SER A 178 27.91 -31.20 -3.81
C SER A 178 29.06 -30.20 -3.66
N ALA A 179 29.60 -30.13 -2.43
CA ALA A 179 30.93 -29.61 -2.11
C ALA A 179 31.29 -28.19 -2.61
N LEU A 180 30.85 -27.15 -1.88
CA LEU A 180 31.73 -26.14 -1.25
C LEU A 180 30.89 -25.02 -0.61
N THR A 181 31.09 -24.82 0.70
CA THR A 181 30.93 -23.54 1.44
C THR A 181 29.63 -22.73 1.23
N GLY A 182 28.65 -22.90 2.12
CA GLY A 182 27.68 -21.85 2.49
C GLY A 182 26.53 -21.55 1.51
N ALA A 183 26.63 -21.94 0.24
CA ALA A 183 25.65 -21.60 -0.79
C ALA A 183 24.37 -22.48 -0.81
N ALA A 184 24.36 -23.64 -0.15
CA ALA A 184 23.14 -24.45 -0.01
C ALA A 184 22.04 -23.73 0.81
N LYS A 185 22.42 -22.76 1.65
CA LYS A 185 21.48 -21.87 2.35
C LYS A 185 20.95 -20.73 1.45
N LEU A 186 21.50 -20.60 0.23
CA LEU A 186 21.27 -19.48 -0.68
C LEU A 186 20.25 -19.77 -1.79
N VAL A 187 19.54 -20.90 -1.75
CA VAL A 187 18.50 -21.20 -2.76
C VAL A 187 17.23 -21.69 -2.05
N GLY A 188 16.87 -21.00 -0.96
CA GLY A 188 15.61 -21.21 -0.23
C GLY A 188 14.56 -20.14 -0.54
N GLN A 189 13.40 -20.21 0.13
CA GLN A 189 12.30 -19.25 -0.03
C GLN A 189 12.74 -17.79 0.09
N ASP A 190 13.73 -17.49 0.94
CA ASP A 190 14.26 -16.12 1.13
C ASP A 190 14.93 -15.55 -0.12
N ILE A 191 15.63 -16.37 -0.90
CA ILE A 191 16.26 -15.91 -2.14
C ILE A 191 15.28 -15.89 -3.29
N GLY A 192 14.37 -16.86 -3.37
CA GLY A 192 13.27 -16.78 -4.32
C GLY A 192 12.49 -15.47 -4.17
N GLU A 193 12.15 -15.09 -2.94
CA GLU A 193 11.50 -13.81 -2.65
C GLU A 193 12.39 -12.61 -2.99
N LYS A 194 13.67 -12.61 -2.56
CA LYS A 194 14.59 -11.51 -2.85
C LYS A 194 14.79 -11.30 -4.35
N MET A 195 14.75 -12.37 -5.13
CA MET A 195 15.03 -12.35 -6.57
C MET A 195 13.80 -12.18 -7.45
N ASN A 196 12.60 -12.34 -6.89
CA ASN A 196 11.36 -12.06 -7.61
C ASN A 196 11.30 -10.56 -8.01
N PRO A 197 11.18 -10.24 -9.32
CA PRO A 197 11.13 -8.85 -9.77
C PRO A 197 9.78 -8.19 -9.52
N ILE A 198 8.72 -8.97 -9.22
CA ILE A 198 7.37 -8.44 -8.97
C ILE A 198 7.28 -8.00 -7.51
N THR A 199 7.38 -6.69 -7.31
CA THR A 199 7.42 -6.08 -5.99
C THR A 199 6.16 -5.28 -5.64
N THR A 200 5.38 -4.83 -6.61
CA THR A 200 4.06 -4.18 -6.43
C THR A 200 2.98 -5.14 -6.91
N LEU A 201 1.87 -5.22 -6.17
CA LEU A 201 0.86 -6.27 -6.38
C LEU A 201 -0.57 -5.75 -6.22
N GLY A 202 -1.48 -6.41 -6.92
CA GLY A 202 -2.92 -6.30 -6.72
C GLY A 202 -3.57 -5.04 -7.29
N SER A 203 -4.85 -4.87 -6.98
CA SER A 203 -5.72 -3.79 -7.49
C SER A 203 -5.28 -2.38 -7.11
N MET A 204 -4.44 -2.24 -6.08
CA MET A 204 -3.93 -0.95 -5.62
C MET A 204 -2.40 -0.88 -5.65
N GLN A 205 -1.73 -1.79 -6.37
CA GLN A 205 -0.29 -1.74 -6.66
C GLN A 205 0.59 -1.56 -5.40
N VAL A 206 0.31 -2.33 -4.36
CA VAL A 206 0.99 -2.21 -3.06
C VAL A 206 2.32 -2.95 -3.07
N HIS A 207 3.37 -2.29 -2.57
CA HIS A 207 4.68 -2.91 -2.45
C HIS A 207 4.68 -4.06 -1.42
N ILE A 208 5.23 -5.22 -1.77
CA ILE A 208 5.22 -6.44 -0.95
C ILE A 208 5.81 -6.22 0.45
N ASN A 209 6.88 -5.43 0.57
CA ASN A 209 7.45 -5.08 1.88
C ASN A 209 6.47 -4.35 2.79
N TYR A 210 5.65 -3.44 2.25
CA TYR A 210 4.63 -2.77 3.04
C TYR A 210 3.60 -3.78 3.56
N ALA A 211 3.12 -4.66 2.69
CA ALA A 211 2.18 -5.71 3.09
C ALA A 211 2.79 -6.69 4.12
N LYS A 212 4.09 -6.99 4.02
CA LYS A 212 4.81 -7.82 4.99
C LYS A 212 4.88 -7.20 6.39
N GLU A 213 5.01 -5.88 6.46
CA GLU A 213 5.04 -5.12 7.72
C GLU A 213 3.65 -4.99 8.36
N HIS A 214 2.58 -5.07 7.56
CA HIS A 214 1.20 -4.83 7.98
C HIS A 214 0.28 -6.05 7.75
N LYS A 215 0.84 -7.26 7.89
CA LYS A 215 0.11 -8.51 7.62
C LYS A 215 -1.18 -8.59 8.44
N ARG A 216 -2.30 -8.85 7.76
CA ARG A 216 -3.60 -9.10 8.41
C ARG A 216 -3.81 -10.56 8.84
N GLN A 217 -3.03 -11.48 8.29
CA GLN A 217 -3.14 -12.92 8.52
C GLN A 217 -1.74 -13.52 8.71
N SER A 218 -1.66 -14.60 9.48
CA SER A 218 -0.45 -15.42 9.55
C SER A 218 -0.23 -16.15 8.23
N GLY A 219 1.02 -16.43 7.90
CA GLY A 219 1.35 -17.12 6.66
C GLY A 219 2.72 -16.76 6.12
N ASN A 220 3.18 -17.60 5.20
CA ASN A 220 4.40 -17.38 4.44
C ASN A 220 4.21 -16.29 3.38
N ILE A 221 5.30 -15.94 2.68
CA ILE A 221 5.26 -14.84 1.71
C ILE A 221 4.43 -15.17 0.46
N ALA A 222 4.38 -16.44 0.06
CA ALA A 222 3.59 -16.91 -1.06
C ALA A 222 2.09 -16.75 -0.79
N GLU A 223 1.65 -17.04 0.44
CA GLU A 223 0.27 -16.82 0.88
C GLU A 223 -0.08 -15.33 0.90
N LEU A 224 0.84 -14.46 1.36
CA LEU A 224 0.65 -13.01 1.32
C LEU A 224 0.52 -12.47 -0.12
N ARG A 225 1.37 -12.94 -1.04
CA ARG A 225 1.28 -12.56 -2.46
C ARG A 225 -0.04 -13.00 -3.08
N ASN A 226 -0.46 -14.23 -2.81
CA ASN A 226 -1.75 -14.74 -3.28
C ASN A 226 -2.92 -13.90 -2.74
N ASP A 227 -2.87 -13.48 -1.47
CA ASP A 227 -3.87 -12.60 -0.86
C ASP A 227 -3.92 -11.24 -1.57
N LEU A 228 -2.76 -10.62 -1.82
CA LEU A 228 -2.67 -9.34 -2.55
C LEU A 228 -3.28 -9.37 -3.95
N TYR A 229 -3.25 -10.51 -4.64
CA TYR A 229 -3.88 -10.67 -5.96
C TYR A 229 -5.40 -10.88 -5.90
N THR A 230 -5.98 -11.06 -4.71
CA THR A 230 -7.44 -11.08 -4.55
C THR A 230 -7.98 -9.65 -4.52
N GLN A 231 -9.26 -9.48 -4.88
CA GLN A 231 -9.94 -8.18 -4.79
C GLN A 231 -9.84 -7.61 -3.37
N TYR A 232 -10.28 -8.39 -2.38
CA TYR A 232 -10.30 -7.98 -0.98
C TYR A 232 -8.91 -7.73 -0.40
N GLY A 233 -7.92 -8.58 -0.71
CA GLY A 233 -6.54 -8.41 -0.23
C GLY A 233 -5.85 -7.20 -0.86
N GLY A 234 -5.95 -7.02 -2.18
CA GLY A 234 -5.42 -5.85 -2.88
C GLY A 234 -6.02 -4.54 -2.34
N LEU A 235 -7.35 -4.50 -2.14
CA LEU A 235 -8.02 -3.36 -1.51
C LEU A 235 -7.57 -3.15 -0.06
N TYR A 236 -7.48 -4.20 0.73
CA TYR A 236 -7.14 -4.08 2.15
C TYR A 236 -5.80 -3.40 2.34
N TYR A 237 -4.75 -3.91 1.69
CA TYR A 237 -3.41 -3.37 1.84
C TYR A 237 -3.29 -1.97 1.20
N GLY A 238 -4.02 -1.70 0.13
CA GLY A 238 -4.01 -0.40 -0.53
C GLY A 238 -4.73 0.68 0.29
N ILE A 239 -5.91 0.37 0.82
CA ILE A 239 -6.67 1.25 1.73
C ILE A 239 -5.87 1.49 3.00
N HIS A 240 -5.31 0.43 3.60
CA HIS A 240 -4.43 0.55 4.76
C HIS A 240 -3.26 1.50 4.47
N ARG A 241 -2.56 1.30 3.34
CA ARG A 241 -1.46 2.19 2.92
C ARG A 241 -1.89 3.62 2.67
N LEU A 242 -3.07 3.81 2.09
CA LEU A 242 -3.59 5.12 1.76
C LEU A 242 -4.04 5.89 3.01
N MET A 243 -4.63 5.22 4.00
CA MET A 243 -5.43 5.86 5.05
C MET A 243 -4.84 5.80 6.46
N GLU A 244 -4.11 4.74 6.82
CA GLU A 244 -3.72 4.49 8.23
C GLU A 244 -2.54 5.35 8.71
N TYR A 245 -1.82 6.01 7.80
CA TYR A 245 -0.74 6.91 8.21
C TYR A 245 -1.27 8.34 8.47
N SER A 246 -0.65 8.99 9.46
CA SER A 246 -1.05 10.34 9.92
C SER A 246 -0.71 11.41 8.87
N ALA A 247 -1.67 11.71 8.01
CA ALA A 247 -1.57 12.79 7.03
C ALA A 247 -2.70 13.78 7.23
N ASP A 248 -2.36 14.87 7.93
CA ASP A 248 -3.19 16.05 8.07
C ASP A 248 -2.87 16.98 6.90
N TYR A 249 -3.56 16.77 5.80
CA TYR A 249 -3.42 17.53 4.57
C TYR A 249 -4.71 18.26 4.28
N ASP A 250 -4.62 19.57 4.03
CA ASP A 250 -5.77 20.38 3.62
C ASP A 250 -6.39 19.92 2.28
N LYS A 251 -5.62 19.21 1.46
CA LYS A 251 -6.01 18.76 0.13
C LYS A 251 -5.65 17.30 -0.10
N ALA A 252 -6.62 16.52 -0.60
CA ALA A 252 -6.44 15.10 -0.93
C ALA A 252 -5.31 14.84 -1.94
N ILE A 253 -4.99 15.81 -2.81
CA ILE A 253 -3.90 15.69 -3.80
C ILE A 253 -2.54 15.35 -3.16
N TYR A 254 -2.26 15.81 -1.94
CA TYR A 254 -1.01 15.48 -1.25
C TYR A 254 -1.00 14.03 -0.75
N ARG A 255 -2.15 13.50 -0.34
CA ARG A 255 -2.27 12.07 0.00
C ARG A 255 -2.12 11.20 -1.26
N PHE A 256 -2.64 11.63 -2.41
CA PHE A 256 -2.41 10.95 -3.69
C PHE A 256 -0.94 10.99 -4.12
N ALA A 257 -0.27 12.14 -3.96
CA ALA A 257 1.15 12.27 -4.24
C ALA A 257 1.99 11.34 -3.35
N ASP A 258 1.65 11.25 -2.05
CA ASP A 258 2.26 10.30 -1.12
C ASP A 258 2.02 8.84 -1.52
N TYR A 259 0.83 8.51 -2.01
CA TYR A 259 0.54 7.16 -2.46
C TYR A 259 1.49 6.73 -3.59
N ASN A 260 1.73 7.62 -4.55
CA ASN A 260 2.58 7.36 -5.71
C ASN A 260 4.08 7.50 -5.43
N SER A 261 4.49 8.44 -4.57
CA SER A 261 5.90 8.84 -4.38
C SER A 261 6.49 8.42 -3.03
N GLY A 262 5.70 7.77 -2.18
CA GLY A 262 6.08 7.31 -0.85
C GLY A 262 5.40 8.08 0.27
N MET A 263 5.11 7.40 1.38
CA MET A 263 4.46 8.02 2.54
C MET A 263 5.26 9.25 3.01
N TYR A 264 4.55 10.36 3.25
CA TYR A 264 5.10 11.67 3.62
C TYR A 264 5.91 12.39 2.54
N SER A 265 5.95 11.92 1.29
CA SER A 265 6.69 12.56 0.20
C SER A 265 6.32 14.03 -0.01
N SER A 266 5.04 14.40 0.14
CA SER A 266 4.56 15.77 -0.01
C SER A 266 5.10 16.67 1.10
N ARG A 267 5.12 16.19 2.34
CA ARG A 267 5.74 16.90 3.48
C ARG A 267 7.24 17.03 3.29
N ASN A 268 7.91 15.98 2.84
CA ASN A 268 9.34 15.99 2.58
C ASN A 268 9.68 16.99 1.47
N ALA A 269 8.92 17.02 0.37
CA ALA A 269 9.08 17.98 -0.70
C ALA A 269 8.85 19.43 -0.22
N ALA A 270 7.80 19.67 0.59
CA ALA A 270 7.55 20.97 1.19
C ALA A 270 8.69 21.42 2.11
N PHE A 271 9.24 20.52 2.92
CA PHE A 271 10.38 20.79 3.79
C PHE A 271 11.64 21.13 2.99
N GLN A 272 11.96 20.35 1.96
CA GLN A 272 13.10 20.64 1.06
C GLN A 272 12.93 22.01 0.39
N LYS A 273 11.69 22.36 0.00
CA LYS A 273 11.40 23.68 -0.56
C LYS A 273 11.66 24.82 0.42
N MET A 274 11.26 24.66 1.68
CA MET A 274 11.53 25.66 2.72
C MET A 274 13.04 25.83 2.96
N LEU A 275 13.81 24.74 2.95
CA LEU A 275 15.27 24.79 3.05
C LEU A 275 15.90 25.57 1.89
N GLU A 276 15.46 25.35 0.65
CA GLU A 276 15.93 26.10 -0.52
C GLU A 276 15.70 27.61 -0.36
N VAL A 277 14.50 28.00 0.08
CA VAL A 277 14.14 29.41 0.31
C VAL A 277 15.06 30.03 1.37
N ILE A 278 15.26 29.35 2.50
CA ILE A 278 16.10 29.86 3.60
C ILE A 278 17.57 29.98 3.18
N GLN A 279 18.05 29.10 2.32
CA GLN A 279 19.42 29.13 1.79
C GLN A 279 19.62 30.18 0.67
N GLY A 280 18.58 30.93 0.30
CA GLY A 280 18.64 31.95 -0.75
C GLY A 280 18.65 31.37 -2.17
N ASN A 281 18.36 30.06 -2.32
CA ASN A 281 18.21 29.46 -3.63
C ASN A 281 16.87 29.88 -4.24
N LYS A 282 16.90 30.30 -5.52
CA LYS A 282 15.64 30.56 -6.25
C LYS A 282 14.88 29.26 -6.40
N VAL A 283 13.76 29.20 -5.69
CA VAL A 283 12.66 28.27 -5.91
C VAL A 283 12.23 28.33 -7.37
N LYS A 284 12.48 27.25 -8.13
CA LYS A 284 11.78 26.98 -9.40
C LYS A 284 10.33 26.61 -9.14
#